data_AF-A0AAD1GW01-F1
#
_entry.id   AF-A0AAD1GW01-F1
#
_cell.length_a   1.000
_cell.length_b   1.000
_cell.length_c   1.000
_cell.angle_alpha   90.00
_cell.angle_beta   90.00
_cell.angle_gamma   90.00
#
_symmetry.space_group_name_H-M   'P 1'
#
loop_
_entity.id
_entity.type
_entity.pdbx_description
1 polymer ?
#
loop_
_entity_poly.entity_id
_entity_poly.type
_entity_poly.pdbx_seq_one_letter_code
_entity_poly.pdbx_strand_id
1 'polypeptide(L)'
;MTGFLGVTPEAVNLSSVTEMVISGEVAANNAAGAAALTGTVPMVPTSDDAAFTSALNGAGDAYLGSVAEHVAQRATYAGAQGLSAISYVVRELLSSVNLSSIV
;
A
#
# COMPACT_ATOMS: atom_id res chain seq x y z
N MET A 1 -15.56 15.08 -16.84
CA MET A 1 -16.45 16.02 -16.14
C MET A 1 -16.04 15.99 -14.68
N THR A 2 -15.68 17.13 -14.07
CA THR A 2 -15.42 17.21 -12.63
C THR A 2 -16.78 17.26 -11.93
N GLY A 3 -17.06 16.35 -11.01
CA GLY A 3 -18.37 16.28 -10.38
C GLY A 3 -18.65 17.44 -9.43
N PHE A 4 -19.81 17.41 -8.76
CA PHE A 4 -20.36 18.47 -7.89
C PHE A 4 -19.38 19.14 -6.89
N LEU A 5 -18.28 18.48 -6.50
CA LEU A 5 -17.23 19.02 -5.61
C LEU A 5 -15.85 19.22 -6.28
N GLY A 6 -15.78 19.22 -7.62
CA GLY A 6 -14.51 19.32 -8.34
C GLY A 6 -13.68 18.01 -8.37
N VAL A 7 -14.22 16.91 -7.85
CA VAL A 7 -13.57 15.60 -7.84
C VAL A 7 -13.80 14.88 -9.17
N THR A 8 -12.77 14.18 -9.65
CA THR A 8 -12.84 13.27 -10.81
C THR A 8 -12.79 11.82 -10.32
N PRO A 9 -13.94 11.14 -10.17
CA PRO A 9 -14.00 9.79 -9.59
C PRO A 9 -13.13 8.78 -10.33
N GLU A 10 -13.01 8.92 -11.66
CA GLU A 10 -12.16 8.06 -12.48
C GLU A 10 -10.68 8.21 -12.13
N ALA A 11 -10.22 9.43 -11.85
CA ALA A 11 -8.84 9.68 -11.46
C ALA A 11 -8.54 9.12 -10.06
N VAL A 12 -9.50 9.24 -9.13
CA VAL A 12 -9.39 8.64 -7.78
C VAL A 12 -9.38 7.11 -7.87
N ASN A 13 -10.20 6.52 -8.74
CA ASN A 13 -10.22 5.08 -8.95
C ASN A 13 -8.92 4.59 -9.62
N LEU A 14 -8.39 5.33 -10.59
CA LEU A 14 -7.09 5.01 -11.20
C LEU A 14 -5.95 5.09 -10.17
N SER A 15 -5.99 6.10 -9.29
CA SER A 15 -5.06 6.23 -8.17
C SER A 15 -5.16 5.01 -7.22
N SER A 16 -6.38 4.59 -6.85
CA SER A 16 -6.61 3.38 -6.06
C SER A 16 -5.96 2.12 -6.67
N VAL A 17 -6.18 1.88 -7.96
CA VAL A 17 -5.59 0.73 -8.66
C VAL A 17 -4.06 0.83 -8.69
N THR A 18 -3.52 2.02 -8.96
CA THR A 18 -2.07 2.25 -9.00
C THR A 18 -1.43 1.96 -7.65
N GLU A 19 -2.05 2.41 -6.56
CA GLU A 19 -1.60 2.15 -5.19
C GLU A 19 -1.58 0.64 -4.86
N MET A 20 -2.59 -0.12 -5.31
CA MET A 20 -2.61 -1.57 -5.15
C MET A 20 -1.49 -2.27 -5.92
N VAL A 21 -1.20 -1.84 -7.15
CA VAL A 21 -0.11 -2.40 -7.97
C VAL A 21 1.25 -2.14 -7.32
N ILE A 22 1.50 -0.89 -6.91
CA ILE A 22 2.75 -0.52 -6.22
C ILE A 22 2.90 -1.31 -4.92
N SER A 23 1.81 -1.46 -4.15
CA SER A 23 1.84 -2.24 -2.91
C SER A 23 2.23 -3.70 -3.16
N GLY A 24 1.72 -4.30 -4.24
CA GLY A 24 2.11 -5.65 -4.67
C GLY A 24 3.58 -5.75 -5.09
N GLU A 25 4.08 -4.76 -5.84
CA GLU A 25 5.48 -4.70 -6.26
C GLU A 25 6.44 -4.57 -5.06
N VAL A 26 6.13 -3.70 -4.10
CA VAL A 26 6.90 -3.55 -2.85
C VAL A 26 6.95 -4.86 -2.07
N ALA A 27 5.80 -5.55 -1.93
CA ALA A 27 5.74 -6.84 -1.25
C ALA A 27 6.60 -7.90 -1.97
N ALA A 28 6.52 -7.97 -3.30
CA ALA A 28 7.28 -8.93 -4.10
C ALA A 28 8.80 -8.67 -4.06
N ASN A 29 9.21 -7.41 -4.22
CA ASN A 29 10.61 -7.02 -4.16
C ASN A 29 11.24 -7.35 -2.80
N ASN A 30 10.52 -7.06 -1.72
CA ASN A 30 11.04 -7.33 -0.38
C ASN A 30 11.01 -8.81 -0.02
N ALA A 31 10.04 -9.58 -0.52
CA ALA A 31 10.07 -11.04 -0.41
C ALA A 31 11.28 -11.64 -1.14
N ALA A 32 11.65 -11.11 -2.32
CA ALA A 32 12.83 -11.55 -3.06
C ALA A 32 14.15 -11.25 -2.31
N GLY A 33 14.22 -10.14 -1.58
CA GLY A 33 15.39 -9.75 -0.78
C GLY A 33 15.45 -10.32 0.64
N ALA A 34 14.38 -10.95 1.13
CA ALA A 34 14.24 -11.31 2.55
C ALA A 34 15.37 -12.21 3.06
N ALA A 35 15.74 -13.25 2.30
CA ALA A 35 16.80 -14.17 2.69
C ALA A 35 18.17 -13.50 2.83
N ALA A 36 18.45 -12.46 2.04
CA ALA A 36 19.71 -11.72 2.13
C ALA A 36 19.77 -10.84 3.39
N LEU A 37 18.62 -10.40 3.91
CA LEU A 37 18.53 -9.55 5.09
C LEU A 37 18.61 -10.35 6.41
N THR A 38 18.18 -11.61 6.39
CA THR A 38 18.04 -12.44 7.60
C THR A 38 19.00 -13.63 7.64
N GLY A 39 19.72 -13.87 6.54
CA GLY A 39 20.64 -14.99 6.36
C GLY A 39 22.11 -14.65 6.52
N THR A 40 22.46 -13.54 7.18
CA THR A 40 23.87 -13.18 7.39
C THR A 40 24.54 -14.13 8.38
N VAL A 41 25.84 -14.35 8.19
CA VAL A 41 26.68 -15.24 9.02
C VAL A 41 27.89 -14.48 9.57
N PRO A 42 28.43 -14.88 10.74
CA PRO A 42 29.63 -14.27 11.28
C PRO A 42 30.81 -14.39 10.32
N MET A 43 31.56 -13.30 10.13
CA MET A 43 32.76 -13.30 9.29
C MET A 43 33.90 -14.09 9.95
N VAL A 44 33.98 -14.03 11.28
CA VAL A 44 34.92 -14.78 12.12
C VAL A 44 34.15 -15.42 13.28
N PRO A 45 34.52 -16.61 13.79
CA PRO A 45 33.82 -17.26 14.91
C PRO A 45 34.19 -16.65 16.27
N THR A 46 34.09 -15.32 16.40
CA THR A 46 34.24 -14.56 17.65
C THR A 46 32.87 -14.24 18.24
N SER A 47 32.84 -13.94 19.55
CA SER A 47 31.60 -13.53 20.23
C SER A 47 31.02 -12.23 19.66
N ASP A 48 31.88 -11.31 19.24
CA ASP A 48 31.49 -9.98 18.77
C ASP A 48 30.87 -10.08 17.36
N ASP A 49 31.46 -10.86 16.47
CA ASP A 49 30.92 -11.12 15.13
C ASP A 49 29.57 -11.87 15.22
N ALA A 50 29.44 -12.80 16.17
CA ALA A 50 28.17 -13.49 16.42
C ALA A 50 27.07 -12.52 16.91
N ALA A 51 27.41 -11.63 17.85
CA ALA A 51 26.47 -10.62 18.35
C ALA A 51 26.08 -9.61 17.25
N PHE A 52 27.04 -9.16 16.45
CA PHE A 52 26.80 -8.25 15.32
C PHE A 52 25.89 -8.89 14.26
N THR A 53 26.18 -10.14 13.88
CA THR A 53 25.36 -10.89 12.91
C THR A 53 23.93 -11.08 13.41
N SER A 54 23.76 -11.41 14.70
CA SER A 54 22.44 -11.54 15.32
C SER A 54 21.67 -10.21 15.26
N ALA A 55 22.32 -9.09 15.58
CA ALA A 55 21.71 -7.77 15.49
C ALA A 55 21.36 -7.39 14.04
N LEU A 56 22.21 -7.76 13.07
CA LEU A 56 21.99 -7.48 11.65
C LEU A 56 20.78 -8.26 11.10
N ASN A 57 20.70 -9.56 11.40
CA ASN A 57 19.54 -10.39 11.02
C ASN A 57 18.25 -9.89 11.70
N GLY A 58 18.32 -9.53 12.99
CA GLY A 58 17.18 -8.96 13.71
C GLY A 58 16.72 -7.60 13.15
N ALA A 59 17.64 -6.76 12.69
CA ALA A 59 17.31 -5.53 11.97
C ALA A 59 16.65 -5.81 10.60
N GLY A 60 17.13 -6.84 9.90
CA GLY A 60 16.51 -7.34 8.67
C GLY A 60 15.06 -7.80 8.87
N ASP A 61 14.82 -8.61 9.91
CA ASP A 61 13.48 -9.05 10.29
C ASP A 61 12.56 -7.87 10.64
N ALA A 62 13.05 -6.92 11.44
CA ALA A 62 12.30 -5.73 11.81
C ALA A 62 11.92 -4.89 10.57
N TYR A 63 12.86 -4.70 9.64
CA TYR A 63 12.59 -4.01 8.38
C TYR A 63 11.50 -4.71 7.55
N LEU A 64 11.58 -6.05 7.41
CA LEU A 64 10.55 -6.81 6.69
C LEU A 64 9.18 -6.70 7.35
N GLY A 65 9.13 -6.68 8.69
CA GLY A 65 7.92 -6.38 9.45
C GLY A 65 7.35 -5.00 9.13
N SER A 66 8.16 -3.95 9.18
CA SER A 66 7.73 -2.58 8.83
C SER A 66 7.25 -2.46 7.39
N VAL A 67 7.87 -3.19 6.46
CA VAL A 67 7.42 -3.20 5.06
C VAL A 67 6.05 -3.86 4.94
N ALA A 68 5.80 -4.97 5.64
CA ALA A 68 4.51 -5.63 5.64
C ALA A 68 3.41 -4.69 6.17
N GLU A 69 3.68 -3.96 7.25
CA GLU A 69 2.77 -2.93 7.77
C GLU A 69 2.51 -1.81 6.76
N HIS A 70 3.57 -1.31 6.11
CA HIS A 70 3.45 -0.28 5.08
C HIS A 70 2.60 -0.75 3.88
N VAL A 71 2.81 -1.98 3.40
CA VAL A 71 2.00 -2.57 2.32
C VAL A 71 0.53 -2.68 2.73
N ALA A 72 0.25 -3.12 3.97
CA ALA A 72 -1.12 -3.23 4.48
C ALA A 72 -1.82 -1.86 4.59
N GLN A 73 -1.11 -0.84 5.10
CA GLN A 73 -1.63 0.52 5.18
C GLN A 73 -1.93 1.10 3.79
N ARG A 74 -1.01 0.89 2.85
CA ARG A 74 -1.13 1.39 1.47
C ARG A 74 -2.29 0.71 0.73
N ALA A 75 -2.48 -0.60 0.90
CA ALA A 75 -3.63 -1.32 0.39
C ALA A 75 -4.96 -0.84 1.00
N THR A 76 -4.98 -0.55 2.30
CA THR A 76 -6.17 0.02 2.98
C THR A 76 -6.50 1.41 2.43
N TYR A 77 -5.48 2.24 2.22
CA TYR A 77 -5.63 3.57 1.62
C TYR A 77 -6.16 3.49 0.18
N ALA A 78 -5.65 2.56 -0.62
CA ALA A 78 -6.16 2.29 -1.95
C ALA A 78 -7.64 1.87 -1.92
N GLY A 79 -8.02 0.98 -1.02
CA GLY A 79 -9.43 0.59 -0.83
C GLY A 79 -10.33 1.78 -0.47
N ALA A 80 -9.86 2.65 0.43
CA ALA A 80 -10.59 3.87 0.79
C ALA A 80 -10.78 4.83 -0.40
N GLN A 81 -9.77 4.98 -1.25
CA GLN A 81 -9.89 5.75 -2.50
C GLN A 81 -10.96 5.15 -3.43
N GLY A 82 -10.97 3.82 -3.60
CA GLY A 82 -11.97 3.13 -4.41
C GLY A 82 -13.41 3.35 -3.89
N LEU A 83 -13.62 3.22 -2.58
CA LEU A 83 -14.91 3.53 -1.96
C LEU A 83 -15.31 4.99 -2.12
N SER A 84 -14.34 5.91 -2.02
CA SER A 84 -14.57 7.34 -2.26
C SER A 84 -15.03 7.61 -3.70
N ALA A 85 -14.35 7.02 -4.69
CA ALA A 85 -14.72 7.14 -6.10
C ALA A 85 -16.16 6.66 -6.35
N ILE A 86 -16.51 5.47 -5.85
CA ILE A 86 -17.88 4.93 -5.96
C ILE A 86 -18.90 5.86 -5.31
N SER A 87 -18.59 6.41 -4.14
CA SER A 87 -19.48 7.31 -3.40
C SER A 87 -19.80 8.58 -4.20
N TYR A 88 -18.82 9.14 -4.92
CA TYR A 88 -19.04 10.28 -5.81
C TYR A 88 -19.95 9.92 -6.99
N VAL A 89 -19.72 8.78 -7.66
CA VAL A 89 -20.54 8.32 -8.78
C VAL A 89 -21.99 8.10 -8.34
N VAL A 90 -22.22 7.43 -7.21
CA VAL A 90 -23.57 7.19 -6.67
C VAL A 90 -24.26 8.51 -6.34
N ARG A 91 -23.53 9.48 -5.78
CA ARG A 91 -24.12 10.78 -5.43
C ARG A 91 -24.50 11.60 -6.65
N GLU A 92 -23.69 11.60 -7.70
CA GLU A 92 -24.06 12.23 -8.97
C GLU A 92 -25.27 11.57 -9.61
N LEU A 93 -25.34 10.24 -9.61
CA LEU A 93 -26.50 9.51 -10.10
C LEU A 93 -27.77 9.91 -9.34
N LEU A 94 -27.75 9.89 -8.01
CA LEU A 94 -28.90 10.27 -7.18
C LEU A 94 -29.32 11.73 -7.42
N SER A 95 -28.36 12.64 -7.54
CA SER A 95 -28.64 14.04 -7.87
C SER A 95 -29.29 14.19 -9.24
N SER A 96 -28.82 13.44 -10.24
CA SER A 96 -29.37 13.47 -11.60
C SER A 96 -30.80 12.93 -11.65
N VAL A 97 -31.08 11.85 -10.92
CA VAL A 97 -32.44 11.26 -10.81
C VAL A 97 -33.40 12.24 -10.14
N ASN A 98 -32.98 12.89 -9.05
CA ASN A 98 -33.81 13.87 -8.36
C ASN A 98 -34.17 15.05 -9.29
N LEU A 99 -33.19 15.60 -10.03
CA LEU A 99 -33.44 16.66 -11.01
C LEU A 99 -34.40 16.22 -12.13
N SER A 100 -34.26 14.99 -12.63
CA SER A 100 -35.16 14.45 -13.66
C SER A 100 -36.61 14.22 -13.19
N SER A 101 -36.85 14.22 -11.87
CA SER A 101 -38.20 14.09 -11.31
C SER A 101 -38.92 15.44 -11.10
N ILE A 102 -38.20 16.55 -11.26
CA ILE A 102 -38.71 17.92 -11.08
C ILE A 102 -39.00 18.61 -12.42
N VAL A 103 -38.39 18.14 -13.52
CA VAL A 103 -38.61 18.60 -14.90
C VAL A 103 -39.56 17.66 -15.62
#